data_AF-A0A2D0LA31-F1
#
_entry.id   AF-A0A2D0LA31-F1
#
_cell.length_a   1.000
_cell.length_b   1.000
_cell.length_c   1.000
_cell.angle_alpha   90.00
_cell.angle_beta   90.00
_cell.angle_gamma   90.00
#
_symmetry.space_group_name_H-M   'P 1'
#
loop_
_entity.id
_entity.type
_entity.pdbx_description
1 polymer ?
#
loop_
_entity_poly.entity_id
_entity_poly.type
_entity_poly.pdbx_seq_one_letter_code
_entity_poly.pdbx_strand_id
1 'polypeptide(L)' 'MKLTARQVETVKPQDRDFKLSDGGGLYLLVKTTGSNTTAVIHIVS' A
#
# COMPACT_ATOMS: atom_id res chain seq x y z
N MET A 1 2.83 -6.42 -11.51
CA MET A 1 4.15 -6.71 -10.90
C MET A 1 3.88 -7.18 -9.50
N LYS A 2 4.41 -8.33 -9.08
CA LYS A 2 4.21 -8.84 -7.71
C LYS A 2 4.69 -7.81 -6.68
N LEU A 3 3.90 -7.58 -5.65
CA LEU A 3 4.35 -6.83 -4.48
C LEU A 3 5.41 -7.65 -3.74
N THR A 4 6.48 -6.99 -3.32
CA THR A 4 7.54 -7.58 -2.50
C THR A 4 7.47 -7.06 -1.06
N ALA A 5 7.90 -7.87 -0.10
CA ALA A 5 7.96 -7.45 1.31
C ALA A 5 8.73 -6.13 1.48
N ARG A 6 9.85 -5.98 0.78
CA ARG A 6 10.66 -4.76 0.81
C ARG A 6 9.91 -3.53 0.29
N GLN A 7 9.07 -3.67 -0.73
CA GLN A 7 8.23 -2.56 -1.20
C GLN A 7 7.19 -2.16 -0.14
N VAL A 8 6.62 -3.12 0.60
CA VAL A 8 5.67 -2.84 1.68
C VAL A 8 6.35 -2.10 2.83
N GLU A 9 7.57 -2.52 3.21
CA GLU A 9 8.32 -1.92 4.33
C GLU A 9 8.87 -0.52 4.02
N THR A 10 9.26 -0.27 2.76
CA THR A 10 9.96 0.98 2.38
C THR A 10 9.04 2.01 1.73
N VAL A 11 7.75 1.72 1.61
CA VAL A 11 6.80 2.64 0.99
C VAL A 11 6.70 3.93 1.79
N LYS A 12 6.85 5.07 1.11
CA LYS A 12 6.76 6.38 1.74
C LYS A 12 5.31 6.86 1.80
N PRO A 13 4.94 7.58 2.88
CA PRO A 13 3.73 8.39 2.93
C PRO A 13 3.59 9.28 1.70
N GLN A 14 2.35 9.49 1.26
CA GLN A 14 2.00 10.52 0.28
C GLN A 14 0.89 11.40 0.84
N ASP A 15 0.62 12.53 0.19
CA ASP A 15 -0.40 13.49 0.63
C ASP A 15 -1.83 12.92 0.61
N ARG A 16 -2.04 11.81 -0.10
CA ARG A 16 -3.33 11.14 -0.25
C ARG A 16 -3.16 9.63 -0.24
N ASP A 17 -4.25 8.94 0.08
CA ASP A 17 -4.32 7.48 -0.02
C ASP A 17 -3.97 7.01 -1.43
N PHE A 18 -3.20 5.92 -1.53
CA PHE A 18 -2.82 5.32 -2.80
C PHE A 18 -2.74 3.80 -2.73
N LYS A 19 -2.86 3.17 -3.90
CA LYS A 19 -2.85 1.72 -4.07
C LYS A 19 -1.56 1.27 -4.78
N LEU A 20 -0.93 0.22 -4.27
CA LEU A 20 0.12 -0.52 -4.98
C LEU A 20 -0.44 -1.87 -5.39
N SER A 21 -0.71 -2.06 -6.69
CA SER A 21 -1.29 -3.30 -7.23
C SER A 21 -0.24 -4.37 -7.46
N ASP A 22 -0.58 -5.63 -7.17
CA ASP A 22 0.29 -6.78 -7.44
C ASP A 22 0.14 -7.36 -8.86
N GLY A 23 -0.88 -6.91 -9.60
CA GLY A 23 -1.20 -7.34 -10.96
C GLY A 23 -2.09 -8.57 -11.06
N GLY A 24 -2.56 -9.14 -9.94
CA GLY A 24 -3.47 -10.28 -9.86
C GLY A 24 -4.80 -9.98 -9.17
N GLY A 25 -5.14 -8.69 -8.95
CA GLY A 25 -6.35 -8.24 -8.26
C GLY A 25 -6.10 -7.80 -6.81
N LEU A 26 -5.00 -8.24 -6.20
CA LEU A 26 -4.57 -7.81 -4.88
C LEU A 26 -3.86 -6.45 -4.94
N TYR A 27 -4.04 -5.63 -3.91
CA TYR A 27 -3.30 -4.38 -3.74
C TYR A 27 -3.00 -4.06 -2.27
N LEU A 28 -1.92 -3.30 -2.04
CA LEU A 28 -1.68 -2.63 -0.76
C LEU A 28 -2.36 -1.25 -0.78
N LEU A 29 -3.18 -0.95 0.21
CA LEU A 29 -3.72 0.40 0.42
C LEU A 29 -2.85 1.12 1.44
N VAL A 30 -2.18 2.19 1.01
CA VAL A 30 -1.45 3.06 1.92
C VAL A 30 -2.39 4.20 2.29
N LYS A 31 -2.78 4.28 3.58
CA LYS A 31 -3.64 5.34 4.09
C LYS A 31 -2.84 6.42 4.79
N THR A 32 -3.13 7.67 4.45
CA THR A 32 -2.53 8.83 5.09
C THR A 32 -3.42 9.31 6.23
N THR A 33 -2.98 9.13 7.48
CA THR A 33 -3.72 9.57 8.68
C THR A 33 -2.91 10.60 9.45
N GLY A 34 -3.05 11.88 9.09
CA GLY A 34 -2.30 12.96 9.72
C GLY A 34 -0.78 12.75 9.62
N SER A 35 -0.05 12.92 10.72
CA SER A 35 1.42 12.77 10.78
C SER A 35 1.92 11.31 10.78
N ASN A 36 1.03 10.31 10.76
CA ASN A 36 1.40 8.90 10.72
C ASN A 36 0.71 8.18 9.54
N THR A 37 1.48 7.40 8.79
CA THR A 37 0.95 6.55 7.71
C THR A 37 0.77 5.13 8.21
N THR A 38 -0.42 4.58 8.05
CA THR A 38 -0.69 3.16 8.32
C THR A 38 -0.93 2.46 6.99
N ALA A 39 -0.07 1.50 6.68
CA ALA A 39 -0.27 0.62 5.54
C ALA A 39 -1.28 -0.47 5.91
N VAL A 40 -2.35 -0.62 5.13
CA VAL A 40 -3.36 -1.66 5.30
C VAL A 40 -3.34 -2.55 4.07
N ILE A 41 -3.01 -3.83 4.24
CA ILE A 41 -3.07 -4.82 3.17
C ILE A 41 -4.55 -5.14 2.94
N HIS A 42 -5.05 -4.86 1.73
CA HIS A 42 -6.44 -5.15 1.38
C HIS A 42 -6.46 -6.20 0.27
N ILE A 43 -6.82 -7.43 0.63
CA ILE A 43 -7.02 -8.51 -0.34
C ILE A 43 -8.44 -8.40 -0.85
N VAL A 44 -8.62 -7.91 -2.06
CA VAL A 44 -9.89 -8.08 -2.80
C VAL A 44 -9.72 -9.23 -3.77
N SER A 45 -10.76 -10.06 -3.86
CA SER A 45 -10.82 -11.24 -4.73
C SER A 45 -11.36 -10.87 -6.10
#